data_AF-A0A1I8AN18-F1
#
_entry.id   AF-A0A1I8AN18-F1
#
_cell.length_a   1.000
_cell.length_b   1.000
_cell.length_c   1.000
_cell.angle_alpha   90.00
_cell.angle_beta   90.00
_cell.angle_gamma   90.00
#
_symmetry.space_group_name_H-M   'P 1'
#
loop_
_entity.id
_entity.type
_entity.pdbx_description
1 polymer ?
#
loop_
_entity_poly.entity_id
_entity_poly.type
_entity_poly.pdbx_seq_one_letter_code
_entity_poly.pdbx_strand_id
1 'polypeptide(L)'
;AQLRSDQADQQAVQVRWEQQRTLAEQVLDLRRQLAEAREQDNARDDVAVLQASLETTRSLLEAAQAKERLVSFEVCPRLVAEVISAWTGVPLEQLAREHNARIMRFAEDLRARIRGQEQAVQALDRSMRANAAGLAKPDAPVGVFLLVGPSGVGKTETALALADLLYGGERFITTINMSEFQEKHTVSRLIGAPP
;
A
#
# COMPACT_ATOMS: atom_id res chain seq x y z
N ALA A 1 36.41 15.15 -1.81
CA ALA A 1 35.75 14.57 -2.99
C ALA A 1 34.27 14.32 -2.71
N GLN A 2 33.93 13.52 -1.69
CA GLN A 2 32.56 13.25 -1.24
C GLN A 2 31.67 14.50 -1.12
N LEU A 3 32.12 15.51 -0.37
CA LEU A 3 31.34 16.72 -0.09
C LEU A 3 30.96 17.54 -1.34
N ARG A 4 31.78 17.48 -2.41
CA ARG A 4 31.45 18.13 -3.69
C ARG A 4 30.45 17.31 -4.51
N SER A 5 30.49 15.98 -4.38
CA SER A 5 29.50 15.09 -5.00
C SER A 5 28.14 15.30 -4.36
N ASP A 6 28.07 15.27 -3.02
CA ASP A 6 26.83 15.43 -2.26
C ASP A 6 26.18 16.81 -2.53
N GLN A 7 26.99 17.87 -2.66
CA GLN A 7 26.51 19.20 -3.03
C GLN A 7 25.96 19.27 -4.46
N ALA A 8 26.58 18.58 -5.41
CA ALA A 8 26.10 18.53 -6.79
C ALA A 8 24.77 17.76 -6.88
N ASP A 9 24.64 16.67 -6.13
CA ASP A 9 23.41 15.89 -6.04
C ASP A 9 22.28 16.69 -5.39
N GLN A 10 22.58 17.41 -4.30
CA GLN A 10 21.62 18.30 -3.64
C GLN A 10 21.12 19.39 -4.60
N GLN A 11 22.01 20.03 -5.34
CA GLN A 11 21.63 21.05 -6.33
C GLN A 11 20.77 20.44 -7.45
N ALA A 12 21.11 19.25 -7.94
CA ALA A 12 20.34 18.57 -8.96
C ALA A 12 18.94 18.17 -8.48
N VAL A 13 18.78 17.77 -7.21
CA VAL A 13 17.46 17.54 -6.60
C VAL A 13 16.69 18.84 -6.45
N GLN A 14 17.34 19.90 -5.99
CA GLN A 14 16.68 21.19 -5.73
C GLN A 14 16.15 21.82 -7.02
N VAL A 15 16.93 21.82 -8.11
CA VAL A 15 16.48 22.32 -9.41
C VAL A 15 15.26 21.53 -9.92
N ARG A 16 15.28 20.20 -9.79
CA ARG A 16 14.13 19.36 -10.18
C ARG A 16 12.90 19.63 -9.32
N TRP A 17 13.07 19.80 -8.02
CA TRP A 17 11.99 20.13 -7.10
C TRP A 17 11.38 21.50 -7.41
N GLU A 18 12.20 22.53 -7.65
CA GLU A 18 11.74 23.87 -8.02
C GLU A 18 10.96 23.83 -9.33
N GLN A 19 11.46 23.14 -10.35
CA GLN A 19 10.76 22.96 -11.63
C GLN A 19 9.38 22.30 -11.45
N GLN A 20 9.32 21.20 -10.69
CA GLN A 20 8.06 20.50 -10.43
C GLN A 20 7.09 21.36 -9.60
N ARG A 21 7.60 22.13 -8.63
CA ARG A 21 6.80 23.03 -7.80
C ARG A 21 6.17 24.12 -8.66
N THR A 22 6.94 24.80 -9.50
CA THR A 22 6.43 25.87 -10.35
C THR A 22 5.37 25.36 -11.33
N LEU A 23 5.60 24.21 -11.96
CA LEU A 23 4.60 23.58 -12.83
C LEU A 23 3.32 23.18 -12.07
N ALA A 24 3.46 22.65 -10.85
CA ALA A 24 2.31 22.31 -10.01
C ALA A 24 1.49 23.54 -9.58
N GLU A 25 2.17 24.63 -9.18
CA GLU A 25 1.52 25.91 -8.86
C GLU A 25 0.76 26.48 -10.06
N GLN A 26 1.35 26.42 -11.26
CA GLN A 26 0.69 26.82 -12.51
C GLN A 26 -0.55 25.97 -12.81
N VAL A 27 -0.49 24.65 -12.61
CA VAL A 27 -1.66 23.77 -12.78
C VAL A 27 -2.78 24.15 -11.82
N LEU A 28 -2.47 24.42 -10.55
CA LEU A 28 -3.46 24.84 -9.55
C LEU A 28 -4.08 26.19 -9.90
N ASP A 29 -3.29 27.15 -10.35
CA ASP A 29 -3.77 28.47 -10.75
C ASP A 29 -4.67 28.41 -12.00
N LEU A 30 -4.26 27.67 -13.03
CA LEU A 30 -5.07 27.45 -14.24
C LEU A 30 -6.39 26.74 -13.92
N ARG A 31 -6.41 25.80 -12.97
CA ARG A 31 -7.67 25.17 -12.51
C ARG A 31 -8.59 26.15 -11.81
N ARG A 32 -8.04 27.03 -10.96
CA ARG A 32 -8.82 28.09 -10.30
C ARG A 32 -9.43 29.03 -11.33
N GLN A 33 -8.63 29.54 -12.27
CA GLN A 33 -9.10 30.42 -13.35
C GLN A 33 -10.17 29.73 -14.21
N LEU A 34 -9.99 28.44 -14.52
CA LEU A 34 -10.96 27.67 -15.29
C LEU A 34 -12.29 27.49 -14.53
N ALA A 35 -12.25 27.30 -13.22
CA ALA A 35 -13.46 27.21 -12.39
C ALA A 35 -14.21 28.55 -12.37
N GLU A 36 -13.50 29.66 -12.13
CA GLU A 36 -14.06 31.02 -12.14
C GLU A 36 -14.67 31.38 -13.50
N ALA A 37 -13.98 31.07 -14.61
CA ALA A 37 -14.47 31.33 -15.96
C ALA A 37 -15.74 30.52 -16.31
N ARG A 38 -15.88 29.31 -15.76
CA ARG A 38 -17.09 28.48 -15.94
C ARG A 38 -18.29 28.99 -15.14
N GLU A 39 -18.06 29.59 -13.98
CA GLU A 39 -19.13 30.19 -13.16
C GLU A 39 -19.68 31.49 -13.78
N GLN A 40 -18.85 32.23 -14.52
CA GLN A 40 -19.22 33.53 -15.09
C GLN A 40 -20.03 33.44 -16.41
N ASP A 41 -20.25 32.24 -16.97
CA ASP A 41 -21.06 31.89 -18.17
C ASP A 41 -20.81 32.74 -19.46
N ASN A 42 -19.79 33.60 -19.48
CA ASN A 42 -19.62 34.65 -20.49
C ASN A 42 -18.41 34.51 -21.43
N ALA A 43 -17.63 33.42 -21.38
CA ALA A 43 -16.45 33.31 -22.24
C ALA A 43 -16.11 31.86 -22.64
N ARG A 44 -16.84 31.30 -23.61
CA ARG A 44 -16.54 29.97 -24.17
C ARG A 44 -15.13 29.89 -24.77
N ASP A 45 -14.66 30.96 -25.41
CA ASP A 45 -13.34 31.01 -26.03
C ASP A 45 -12.21 31.04 -24.98
N ASP A 46 -12.40 31.79 -23.88
CA ASP A 46 -11.42 31.84 -22.78
C ASP A 46 -11.34 30.50 -22.03
N VAL A 47 -12.47 29.81 -21.85
CA VAL A 47 -12.51 28.46 -21.27
C VAL A 47 -11.71 27.48 -22.14
N ALA A 48 -11.85 27.52 -23.45
CA ALA A 48 -11.11 26.64 -24.37
C ALA A 48 -9.59 26.90 -24.30
N VAL A 49 -9.17 28.17 -24.24
CA VAL A 49 -7.75 28.55 -24.12
C VAL A 49 -7.17 28.10 -22.77
N LEU A 50 -7.89 28.30 -21.67
CA LEU A 50 -7.48 27.86 -20.33
C LEU A 50 -7.38 26.33 -20.24
N GLN A 51 -8.31 25.60 -20.86
CA GLN A 51 -8.24 24.14 -20.93
C GLN A 51 -7.02 23.65 -21.71
N ALA A 52 -6.73 24.23 -22.88
CA ALA A 52 -5.56 23.86 -23.66
C ALA A 52 -4.25 24.15 -22.91
N SER A 53 -4.20 25.28 -22.19
CA SER A 53 -3.06 25.66 -21.36
C SER A 53 -2.88 24.71 -20.18
N LEU A 54 -3.97 24.32 -19.52
CA LEU A 54 -3.98 23.34 -18.43
C LEU A 54 -3.46 21.97 -18.91
N GLU A 55 -3.94 21.47 -20.04
CA GLU A 55 -3.52 20.19 -20.64
C GLU A 55 -2.01 20.19 -20.94
N THR A 56 -1.51 21.30 -21.49
CA THR A 56 -0.10 21.50 -21.82
C THR A 56 0.77 21.50 -20.56
N THR A 57 0.43 22.33 -19.57
CA THR A 57 1.19 22.41 -18.31
C THR A 57 1.14 21.10 -17.54
N ARG A 58 0.00 20.40 -17.56
CA ARG A 58 -0.12 19.07 -16.97
C ARG A 58 0.81 18.05 -17.65
N SER A 59 0.85 18.04 -18.98
CA SER A 59 1.74 17.14 -19.73
C SER A 59 3.22 17.42 -19.43
N LEU A 60 3.59 18.71 -19.31
CA LEU A 60 4.95 19.11 -18.90
C LEU A 60 5.28 18.65 -17.47
N LEU A 61 4.33 18.76 -16.54
CA LEU A 61 4.48 18.29 -15.17
C LEU A 61 4.62 16.76 -15.11
N GLU A 62 3.81 16.03 -15.87
CA GLU A 62 3.91 14.56 -15.98
C GLU A 62 5.27 14.13 -16.53
N ALA A 63 5.78 14.81 -17.56
CA ALA A 63 7.12 14.56 -18.09
C ALA A 63 8.23 14.87 -17.05
N ALA A 64 8.10 15.97 -16.31
CA ALA A 64 9.05 16.34 -15.25
C ALA A 64 9.03 15.36 -14.05
N GLN A 65 7.90 14.70 -13.81
CA GLN A 65 7.71 13.71 -12.75
C GLN A 65 7.99 12.26 -13.19
N ALA A 66 8.23 12.01 -14.48
CA ALA A 66 8.38 10.64 -15.01
C ALA A 66 9.56 9.88 -14.40
N LYS A 67 10.67 10.58 -14.10
CA LYS A 67 11.85 9.97 -13.46
C LYS A 67 11.69 9.84 -11.95
N GLU A 68 11.15 10.87 -11.32
CA GLU A 68 11.00 10.96 -9.86
C GLU A 68 9.95 12.04 -9.53
N ARG A 69 9.00 11.73 -8.64
CA ARG A 69 7.99 12.69 -8.18
C ARG A 69 8.45 13.30 -6.85
N LEU A 70 8.78 14.60 -6.88
CA LEU A 70 9.24 15.38 -5.72
C LEU A 70 8.15 16.29 -5.15
N VAL A 71 7.14 16.64 -5.95
CA VAL A 71 6.01 17.49 -5.54
C VAL A 71 4.69 16.76 -5.78
N SER A 72 3.89 16.63 -4.73
CA SER A 72 2.51 16.12 -4.79
C SER A 72 1.53 17.27 -4.59
N PHE A 73 0.75 17.60 -5.61
CA PHE A 73 -0.24 18.70 -5.59
C PHE A 73 -1.69 18.20 -5.60
N GLU A 74 -1.88 16.89 -5.71
CA GLU A 74 -3.20 16.23 -5.66
C GLU A 74 -3.21 15.12 -4.62
N VAL A 75 -4.34 15.00 -3.93
CA VAL A 75 -4.62 13.84 -3.09
C VAL A 75 -5.15 12.73 -3.99
N CYS A 76 -4.32 11.72 -4.22
CA CYS A 76 -4.71 10.51 -4.93
C CYS A 76 -4.87 9.33 -3.94
N PRO A 77 -5.61 8.26 -4.31
CA PRO A 77 -5.76 7.08 -3.44
C PRO A 77 -4.43 6.49 -2.98
N ARG A 78 -3.38 6.58 -3.80
CA ARG A 78 -2.03 6.15 -3.44
C ARG A 78 -1.48 6.96 -2.25
N LEU A 79 -1.56 8.29 -2.31
CA LEU A 79 -1.08 9.16 -1.24
C LEU A 79 -1.85 8.93 0.08
N VAL A 80 -3.16 8.70 -0.01
CA VAL A 80 -3.97 8.34 1.17
C VAL A 80 -3.49 7.02 1.77
N ALA A 81 -3.22 6.01 0.92
CA ALA A 81 -2.68 4.73 1.36
C ALA A 81 -1.28 4.86 1.99
N GLU A 82 -0.38 5.66 1.42
CA GLU A 82 0.96 5.94 1.97
C GLU A 82 0.85 6.53 3.40
N VAL A 83 -0.03 7.51 3.60
CA VAL A 83 -0.24 8.15 4.91
C VAL A 83 -0.82 7.18 5.93
N ILE A 84 -1.87 6.43 5.57
CA ILE A 84 -2.47 5.44 6.47
C ILE A 84 -1.46 4.33 6.79
N SER A 85 -0.63 3.92 5.82
CA SER A 85 0.43 2.94 6.05
C SER A 85 1.46 3.46 7.05
N ALA A 86 1.88 4.72 6.92
CA ALA A 86 2.82 5.35 7.85
C ALA A 86 2.24 5.45 9.27
N TRP A 87 0.93 5.70 9.40
CA TRP A 87 0.25 5.79 10.71
C TRP A 87 -0.02 4.44 11.35
N THR A 88 -0.42 3.44 10.56
CA THR A 88 -0.84 2.12 11.06
C THR A 88 0.30 1.10 11.10
N GLY A 89 1.38 1.36 10.36
CA GLY A 89 2.45 0.39 10.09
C GLY A 89 2.06 -0.70 9.10
N VAL A 90 0.82 -0.72 8.59
CA VAL A 90 0.34 -1.73 7.62
C VAL A 90 0.61 -1.24 6.20
N PRO A 91 1.42 -1.94 5.39
CA PRO A 91 1.78 -1.50 4.04
C PRO A 91 0.62 -1.66 3.05
N LEU A 92 -0.28 -0.67 2.98
CA LEU A 92 -1.45 -0.69 2.09
C LEU A 92 -1.09 -0.67 0.61
N GLU A 93 0.04 -0.08 0.22
CA GLU A 93 0.50 -0.08 -1.18
C GLU A 93 0.85 -1.49 -1.68
N GLN A 94 1.44 -2.33 -0.82
CA GLN A 94 1.68 -3.75 -1.12
C GLN A 94 0.36 -4.54 -1.19
N LEU A 95 -0.65 -4.14 -0.40
CA LEU A 95 -1.97 -4.79 -0.38
C LEU A 95 -2.88 -4.40 -1.56
N ALA A 96 -2.71 -3.23 -2.20
CA ALA A 96 -3.64 -2.78 -3.23
C ALA A 96 -3.22 -3.14 -4.68
N ARG A 97 -1.92 -3.13 -5.01
CA ARG A 97 -1.43 -3.43 -6.37
C ARG A 97 -0.72 -4.77 -6.50
N GLU A 98 0.06 -5.18 -5.50
CA GLU A 98 0.84 -6.43 -5.56
C GLU A 98 0.03 -7.66 -5.14
N HIS A 99 -1.07 -7.46 -4.41
CA HIS A 99 -1.89 -8.53 -3.87
C HIS A 99 -2.44 -9.46 -4.95
N ASN A 100 -2.92 -8.94 -6.08
CA ASN A 100 -3.42 -9.79 -7.17
C ASN A 100 -2.32 -10.63 -7.84
N ALA A 101 -1.15 -10.04 -8.12
CA ALA A 101 -0.07 -10.75 -8.80
C ALA A 101 0.65 -11.76 -7.88
N ARG A 102 0.85 -11.42 -6.60
CA ARG A 102 1.42 -12.35 -5.60
C ARG A 102 0.45 -13.47 -5.27
N ILE A 103 -0.86 -13.20 -5.22
CA ILE A 103 -1.86 -14.26 -4.97
C ILE A 103 -1.90 -15.30 -6.07
N MET A 104 -1.59 -14.93 -7.32
CA MET A 104 -1.51 -15.92 -8.41
C MET A 104 -0.41 -16.96 -8.18
N ARG A 105 0.72 -16.56 -7.58
CA ARG A 105 1.88 -17.42 -7.27
C ARG A 105 1.92 -17.90 -5.82
N PHE A 106 0.92 -17.56 -5.02
CA PHE A 106 0.88 -17.83 -3.58
C PHE A 106 1.15 -19.29 -3.21
N ALA A 107 0.51 -20.24 -3.89
CA ALA A 107 0.77 -21.66 -3.67
C ALA A 107 2.20 -22.09 -4.02
N GLU A 108 2.81 -21.52 -5.08
CA GLU A 108 4.19 -21.82 -5.47
C GLU A 108 5.17 -21.29 -4.42
N ASP A 109 4.97 -20.04 -3.99
CA ASP A 109 5.82 -19.41 -2.97
C ASP A 109 5.70 -20.13 -1.62
N LEU A 110 4.50 -20.57 -1.25
CA LEU A 110 4.29 -21.34 -0.02
C LEU A 110 4.93 -22.73 -0.10
N ARG A 111 4.91 -23.40 -1.26
CA ARG A 111 5.60 -24.69 -1.49
C ARG A 111 7.12 -24.57 -1.41
N ALA A 112 7.68 -23.41 -1.73
CA ALA A 112 9.13 -23.19 -1.61
C ALA A 112 9.59 -23.29 -0.14
N ARG A 113 8.71 -22.92 0.81
CA ARG A 113 8.99 -22.92 2.26
C ARG A 113 8.42 -24.13 3.00
N ILE A 114 7.23 -24.61 2.61
CA ILE A 114 6.53 -25.72 3.28
C ILE A 114 6.52 -26.97 2.38
N ARG A 115 7.27 -28.00 2.79
CA ARG A 115 7.36 -29.25 2.02
C ARG A 115 6.34 -30.29 2.46
N GLY A 116 5.70 -30.94 1.48
CA GLY A 116 4.84 -32.12 1.69
C GLY A 116 3.41 -31.85 2.17
N GLN A 117 3.07 -30.61 2.52
CA GLN A 117 1.74 -30.24 3.05
C GLN A 117 0.77 -29.75 1.97
N GLU A 118 0.70 -30.44 0.83
CA GLU A 118 0.00 -29.97 -0.37
C GLU A 118 -1.49 -29.65 -0.12
N GLN A 119 -2.17 -30.46 0.69
CA GLN A 119 -3.57 -30.21 1.06
C GLN A 119 -3.75 -28.89 1.84
N ALA A 120 -2.84 -28.59 2.77
CA ALA A 120 -2.87 -27.35 3.54
C ALA A 120 -2.57 -26.15 2.64
N VAL A 121 -1.57 -26.28 1.75
CA VAL A 121 -1.23 -25.24 0.77
C VAL A 121 -2.42 -24.91 -0.12
N GLN A 122 -3.10 -25.92 -0.67
CA GLN A 122 -4.28 -25.70 -1.52
C GLN A 122 -5.48 -25.10 -0.77
N ALA A 123 -5.66 -25.44 0.51
CA ALA A 123 -6.69 -24.84 1.34
C ALA A 123 -6.42 -23.35 1.58
N LEU A 124 -5.18 -22.99 1.92
CA LEU A 124 -4.76 -21.61 2.11
C LEU A 124 -4.86 -20.80 0.80
N ASP A 125 -4.36 -21.34 -0.32
CA ASP A 125 -4.40 -20.70 -1.64
C ASP A 125 -5.84 -20.39 -2.08
N ARG A 126 -6.77 -21.35 -1.93
CA ARG A 126 -8.20 -21.11 -2.23
C ARG A 126 -8.79 -19.99 -1.40
N SER A 127 -8.50 -19.96 -0.09
CA SER A 127 -9.00 -18.90 0.79
C SER A 127 -8.46 -17.52 0.42
N MET A 128 -7.16 -17.43 0.09
CA MET A 128 -6.52 -16.17 -0.29
C MET A 128 -7.04 -15.67 -1.65
N ARG A 129 -7.22 -16.56 -2.64
CA ARG A 129 -7.83 -16.21 -3.92
C ARG A 129 -9.27 -15.73 -3.76
N ALA A 130 -10.06 -16.36 -2.90
CA ALA A 130 -11.43 -15.92 -2.63
C ALA A 130 -11.47 -14.52 -2.00
N ASN A 131 -10.56 -14.22 -1.08
CA ASN A 131 -10.43 -12.90 -0.47
C ASN A 131 -10.04 -11.84 -1.52
N ALA A 132 -9.03 -12.13 -2.35
CA ALA A 132 -8.58 -11.25 -3.43
C ALA A 132 -9.69 -10.95 -4.47
N ALA A 133 -10.54 -11.94 -4.74
CA ALA A 133 -11.70 -11.79 -5.62
C ALA A 133 -12.86 -11.00 -4.99
N GLY A 134 -12.71 -10.52 -3.75
CA GLY A 134 -13.76 -9.79 -3.04
C GLY A 134 -14.94 -10.67 -2.62
N LEU A 135 -14.76 -11.99 -2.55
CA LEU A 135 -15.81 -12.93 -2.13
C LEU A 135 -15.90 -13.04 -0.59
N ALA A 136 -14.96 -12.44 0.13
CA ALA A 136 -14.97 -12.38 1.59
C ALA A 136 -15.88 -11.26 2.11
N LYS A 137 -16.45 -11.45 3.30
CA LYS A 137 -17.23 -10.41 3.98
C LYS A 137 -16.30 -9.27 4.44
N PRO A 138 -16.68 -7.98 4.26
CA PRO A 138 -15.85 -6.85 4.66
C PRO A 138 -15.48 -6.82 6.15
N ASP A 139 -16.41 -7.26 7.02
CA ASP A 139 -16.24 -7.22 8.47
C ASP A 139 -15.62 -8.51 9.05
N ALA A 140 -15.17 -9.44 8.20
CA ALA A 140 -14.57 -10.69 8.62
C ALA A 140 -13.04 -10.67 8.44
N PRO A 141 -12.29 -11.44 9.26
CA PRO A 141 -10.86 -11.65 9.02
C PRO A 141 -10.59 -12.20 7.61
N VAL A 142 -9.43 -11.86 7.05
CA VAL A 142 -8.99 -12.32 5.73
C VAL A 142 -9.02 -13.85 5.60
N GLY A 143 -8.69 -14.54 6.69
CA GLY A 143 -8.86 -15.98 6.81
C GLY A 143 -8.69 -16.44 8.26
N VAL A 144 -9.41 -17.49 8.63
CA VAL A 144 -9.29 -18.16 9.93
C VAL A 144 -8.92 -19.62 9.67
N PHE A 145 -7.74 -20.01 10.13
CA PHE A 145 -7.18 -21.33 9.85
C PHE A 145 -6.81 -22.05 11.14
N LEU A 146 -7.12 -23.34 11.19
CA LEU A 146 -6.65 -24.25 12.23
C LEU A 146 -5.69 -25.25 11.60
N LEU A 147 -4.39 -25.12 11.91
CA LEU A 147 -3.36 -26.04 11.44
C LEU A 147 -3.22 -27.17 12.46
N VAL A 148 -3.52 -28.41 12.06
CA VAL A 148 -3.50 -29.59 12.93
C VAL A 148 -2.48 -30.60 12.41
N GLY A 149 -1.74 -31.23 13.32
CA GLY A 149 -0.76 -32.25 12.99
C GLY A 149 0.26 -32.48 14.11
N PRO A 150 1.10 -33.51 14.01
CA PRO A 150 2.10 -33.84 15.04
C PRO A 150 3.15 -32.74 15.21
N SER A 151 3.95 -32.82 16.28
CA SER A 151 5.03 -31.84 16.48
C SER A 151 6.03 -31.87 15.31
N GLY A 152 6.58 -30.72 14.95
CA GLY A 152 7.62 -30.60 13.93
C GLY A 152 7.17 -30.63 12.46
N VAL A 153 5.88 -30.78 12.13
CA VAL A 153 5.42 -30.83 10.72
C VAL A 153 5.32 -29.48 10.00
N GLY A 154 5.71 -28.38 10.65
CA GLY A 154 5.71 -27.04 10.04
C GLY A 154 4.44 -26.21 10.23
N LYS A 155 3.61 -26.49 11.27
CA LYS A 155 2.43 -25.66 11.59
C LYS A 155 2.79 -24.19 11.84
N THR A 156 3.75 -23.96 12.73
CA THR A 156 4.22 -22.61 13.05
C THR A 156 4.92 -21.97 11.85
N GLU A 157 5.72 -22.74 11.13
CA GLU A 157 6.41 -22.28 9.92
C GLU A 157 5.41 -21.84 8.83
N THR A 158 4.28 -22.52 8.70
CA THR A 158 3.22 -22.15 7.75
C THR A 158 2.62 -20.79 8.12
N ALA A 159 2.44 -20.50 9.41
CA ALA A 159 1.96 -19.19 9.86
C ALA A 159 2.98 -18.07 9.62
N LEU A 160 4.27 -18.33 9.86
CA LEU A 160 5.36 -17.38 9.57
C LEU A 160 5.49 -17.12 8.07
N ALA A 161 5.46 -18.17 7.25
CA ALA A 161 5.46 -18.06 5.80
C ALA A 161 4.26 -17.24 5.29
N LEU A 162 3.09 -17.42 5.90
CA LEU A 162 1.89 -16.65 5.56
C LEU A 162 2.07 -15.15 5.88
N ALA A 163 2.59 -14.84 7.06
CA ALA A 163 2.84 -13.45 7.46
C ALA A 163 3.85 -12.76 6.55
N ASP A 164 4.91 -13.48 6.16
CA ASP A 164 5.92 -13.00 5.24
C ASP A 164 5.36 -12.71 3.84
N LEU A 165 4.61 -13.66 3.27
CA LEU A 165 4.02 -13.52 1.93
C LEU A 165 2.98 -12.41 1.84
N LEU A 166 2.16 -12.23 2.89
CA LEU A 166 1.04 -11.28 2.88
C LEU A 166 1.42 -9.88 3.36
N TYR A 167 2.33 -9.77 4.34
CA TYR A 167 2.60 -8.51 5.04
C TYR A 167 4.07 -8.09 5.00
N GLY A 168 4.94 -8.88 4.37
CA GLY A 168 6.34 -8.50 4.13
C GLY A 168 7.25 -8.70 5.33
N GLY A 169 6.91 -9.66 6.20
CA GLY A 169 7.87 -10.23 7.16
C GLY A 169 7.28 -10.69 8.48
N GLU A 170 8.09 -11.44 9.23
CA GLU A 170 7.72 -12.00 10.54
C GLU A 170 7.42 -10.94 11.60
N ARG A 171 7.89 -9.69 11.40
CA ARG A 171 7.61 -8.56 12.32
C ARG A 171 6.13 -8.19 12.39
N PHE A 172 5.34 -8.63 11.41
CA PHE A 172 3.89 -8.39 11.36
C PHE A 172 3.08 -9.54 11.97
N ILE A 173 3.74 -10.53 12.61
CA ILE A 173 3.06 -11.58 13.35
C ILE A 173 2.84 -11.17 14.81
N THR A 174 1.62 -11.31 15.31
CA THR A 174 1.34 -11.28 16.74
C THR A 174 1.22 -12.70 17.24
N THR A 175 2.23 -13.18 17.96
CA THR A 175 2.22 -14.52 18.54
C THR A 175 1.59 -14.49 19.92
N ILE A 176 0.54 -15.27 20.11
CA ILE A 176 -0.10 -15.46 21.42
C ILE A 176 0.16 -16.88 21.87
N ASN A 177 0.94 -17.03 22.95
CA ASN A 177 1.28 -18.34 23.48
C ASN A 177 0.11 -18.92 24.29
N MET A 178 -0.67 -19.80 23.67
CA MET A 178 -1.84 -20.42 24.31
C MET A 178 -1.52 -21.23 25.56
N SER A 179 -0.28 -21.70 25.76
CA SER A 179 0.06 -22.41 27.02
C SER A 179 0.01 -21.49 28.24
N GLU A 180 0.11 -20.17 28.05
CA GLU A 180 0.02 -19.18 29.13
C GLU A 180 -1.45 -18.84 29.49
N PHE A 181 -2.41 -19.27 28.67
CA PHE A 181 -3.84 -18.97 28.82
C PHE A 181 -4.67 -20.16 29.31
N GLN A 182 -4.07 -21.10 30.03
CA GLN A 182 -4.76 -22.28 30.55
C GLN A 182 -5.67 -21.98 31.75
N GLU A 183 -5.39 -20.91 32.50
CA GLU A 183 -6.10 -20.57 33.73
C GLU A 183 -7.15 -19.48 33.48
N LYS A 184 -8.32 -19.54 34.16
CA LYS A 184 -9.42 -18.60 33.93
C LYS A 184 -9.04 -17.12 34.06
N HIS A 185 -8.09 -16.81 34.94
CA HIS A 185 -7.71 -15.43 35.24
C HIS A 185 -6.61 -14.89 34.32
N THR A 186 -5.94 -15.74 33.53
CA THR A 186 -4.94 -15.27 32.55
C THR A 186 -5.59 -14.72 31.28
N VAL A 187 -6.87 -15.04 31.03
CA VAL A 187 -7.68 -14.46 29.94
C VAL A 187 -7.74 -12.93 30.02
N SER A 188 -7.78 -12.35 31.23
CA SER A 188 -7.80 -10.89 31.42
C SER A 188 -6.56 -10.19 30.86
N ARG A 189 -5.45 -10.90 30.64
CA ARG A 189 -4.26 -10.33 29.96
C ARG A 189 -4.47 -10.13 28.47
N LEU A 190 -5.40 -10.87 27.85
CA LEU A 190 -5.71 -10.78 26.42
C LEU A 190 -6.77 -9.71 26.14
N ILE A 191 -7.81 -9.65 26.95
CA ILE A 191 -8.97 -8.74 26.74
C ILE A 191 -8.88 -7.42 27.55
N GLY A 192 -7.93 -7.34 28.49
CA GLY A 192 -7.87 -6.26 29.48
C GLY A 192 -8.66 -6.59 30.76
N ALA A 193 -8.23 -6.02 31.88
CA ALA A 193 -9.01 -6.12 33.11
C ALA A 193 -10.33 -5.35 32.95
N PRO A 194 -11.45 -5.86 33.50
CA PRO A 194 -12.69 -5.09 33.56
C PRO A 194 -12.45 -3.75 34.29
N PRO A 195 -13.10 -2.64 33.87
CA PRO A 195 -13.00 -1.35 34.55
C PRO A 195 -13.61 -1.36 35.96
#